data_AF-A0A3D5K6R3-F1
#
_entry.id   AF-A0A3D5K6R3-F1
#
_cell.length_a   1.000
_cell.length_b   1.000
_cell.length_c   1.000
_cell.angle_alpha   90.00
_cell.angle_beta   90.00
_cell.angle_gamma   90.00
#
_symmetry.space_group_name_H-M   'P 1'
#
loop_
_entity.id
_entity.type
_entity.pdbx_description
1 polymer ?
#
loop_
_entity_poly.entity_id
_entity_poly.type
_entity_poly.pdbx_seq_one_letter_code
_entity_poly.pdbx_strand_id
1 'polypeptide(L)'
;RIKLSELCYKSIAADATEDKKHIDLSSEPLILVCATGLVGSTADDVAKEVAIYRAHKALPVVVADAGSSRFADAHDVVSVPPVHPRLAFLLSTMVGHLFGYEAARAIDAQAHVLRSAHAAIEAEAERRLAGGAVQATSDDPGTDSSAPEALPDALTPGLATELDAAAGTFADELRNGRLNGHLEASTAVRLSTLFRFALGAVPLESYQLEFGRVGTPALVLDDLAAALTVAIEELTRPIDAIKHQAKTVTVGISRTDETLLDARLAREVLDAGAPRDSLSYRTLRALVALDPAVSDVAGYTRYRVDGLDGASPTAAIVDRAGVSTGIRSRTDRDPALRGTKHRVAVDRDVLVTRGARDDRIIVLVPEVKDRETVGITLLHVVLRERLTPDVLRGVLQGYGNRYSAVRDAVCETEPDLRDDLLAEVSVVDLLTDPVSDIADRLRADRLRA
;
A
#
# COMPACT_ATOMS: atom_id res chain seq x y z
N ARG A 1 16.77 -16.11 1.08
CA ARG A 1 15.31 -15.92 1.25
C ARG A 1 14.84 -14.52 0.86
N ILE A 2 14.99 -13.50 1.73
CA ILE A 2 14.34 -12.17 1.57
C ILE A 2 14.60 -11.53 0.21
N LYS A 3 15.86 -11.52 -0.25
CA LYS A 3 16.24 -10.85 -1.49
C LYS A 3 15.69 -11.53 -2.73
N LEU A 4 15.73 -12.85 -2.77
CA LEU A 4 15.15 -13.61 -3.86
C LEU A 4 13.62 -13.48 -3.89
N SER A 5 12.95 -13.51 -2.74
CA SER A 5 11.49 -13.30 -2.71
C SER A 5 11.11 -11.90 -3.16
N GLU A 6 11.90 -10.90 -2.77
CA GLU A 6 11.71 -9.50 -3.15
C GLU A 6 11.99 -9.25 -4.64
N LEU A 7 13.02 -9.86 -5.22
CA LEU A 7 13.39 -9.62 -6.62
C LEU A 7 12.65 -10.52 -7.61
N CYS A 8 12.26 -11.72 -7.23
CA CYS A 8 11.65 -12.71 -8.14
C CYS A 8 10.14 -12.89 -7.95
N TYR A 9 9.58 -12.36 -6.85
CA TYR A 9 8.18 -12.52 -6.43
C TYR A 9 7.80 -14.00 -6.23
N LYS A 10 8.68 -14.72 -5.55
CA LYS A 10 8.53 -16.15 -5.24
C LYS A 10 8.65 -16.39 -3.75
N SER A 11 7.77 -17.25 -3.22
CA SER A 11 7.93 -17.80 -1.88
C SER A 11 9.15 -18.71 -1.88
N ILE A 12 10.03 -18.52 -0.89
CA ILE A 12 11.24 -19.33 -0.74
C ILE A 12 11.27 -19.82 0.69
N ALA A 13 11.18 -21.14 0.86
CA ALA A 13 11.41 -21.77 2.14
C ALA A 13 12.89 -21.63 2.53
N ALA A 14 13.16 -21.55 3.84
CA ALA A 14 14.52 -21.57 4.36
C ALA A 14 14.50 -22.39 5.64
N ASP A 15 15.37 -23.38 5.72
CA ASP A 15 15.42 -24.34 6.80
C ASP A 15 16.87 -24.66 7.17
N ALA A 16 17.08 -25.24 8.35
CA ALA A 16 18.35 -25.81 8.75
C ALA A 16 18.49 -27.22 8.17
N THR A 17 19.71 -27.62 7.78
CA THR A 17 19.97 -28.96 7.22
C THR A 17 19.60 -30.09 8.18
N GLU A 18 19.66 -29.84 9.49
CA GLU A 18 19.31 -30.80 10.54
C GLU A 18 17.79 -31.08 10.62
N ASP A 19 16.96 -30.16 10.12
CA ASP A 19 15.49 -30.24 10.19
C ASP A 19 14.85 -30.86 8.95
N LYS A 20 15.62 -31.58 8.13
CA LYS A 20 15.17 -32.22 6.87
C LYS A 20 13.86 -33.03 6.97
N LYS A 21 13.56 -33.61 8.14
CA LYS A 21 12.33 -34.37 8.41
C LYS A 21 11.06 -33.51 8.34
N HIS A 22 11.23 -32.18 8.35
CA HIS A 22 10.18 -31.17 8.24
C HIS A 22 10.17 -30.48 6.88
N ILE A 23 11.13 -30.78 5.99
CA ILE A 23 11.16 -30.31 4.61
C ILE A 23 10.38 -31.30 3.75
N ASP A 24 9.36 -30.83 3.04
CA ASP A 24 8.72 -31.64 2.00
C ASP A 24 9.60 -31.68 0.75
N LEU A 25 10.55 -32.62 0.72
CA LEU A 25 11.47 -32.83 -0.40
C LEU A 25 10.76 -33.12 -1.73
N SER A 26 9.49 -33.53 -1.69
CA SER A 26 8.73 -33.79 -2.92
C SER A 26 8.21 -32.51 -3.58
N SER A 27 8.17 -31.40 -2.84
CA SER A 27 7.67 -30.10 -3.29
C SER A 27 8.77 -29.09 -3.65
N GLU A 28 10.05 -29.42 -3.45
CA GLU A 28 11.19 -28.51 -3.58
C GLU A 28 12.14 -28.91 -4.74
N PRO A 29 11.89 -28.44 -5.98
CA PRO A 29 12.66 -28.86 -7.15
C PRO A 29 14.09 -28.29 -7.20
N LEU A 30 14.35 -27.16 -6.55
CA LEU A 30 15.65 -26.48 -6.51
C LEU A 30 16.00 -26.17 -5.06
N ILE A 31 17.16 -26.65 -4.60
CA ILE A 31 17.59 -26.46 -3.20
C ILE A 31 18.96 -25.79 -3.20
N LEU A 32 19.06 -24.58 -2.65
CA LEU A 32 20.33 -23.88 -2.46
C LEU A 32 20.89 -24.20 -1.08
N VAL A 33 22.04 -24.87 -1.03
CA VAL A 33 22.69 -25.32 0.21
C VAL A 33 23.89 -24.42 0.52
N CYS A 34 23.84 -23.70 1.64
CA CYS A 34 24.92 -22.85 2.11
C CYS A 34 25.90 -23.66 2.98
N ALA A 35 26.99 -24.17 2.40
CA ALA A 35 27.95 -25.05 3.05
C ALA A 35 29.34 -24.40 3.26
N THR A 36 29.45 -23.09 3.12
CA THR A 36 30.71 -22.35 3.28
C THR A 36 31.21 -22.39 4.73
N GLY A 37 32.51 -22.59 4.92
CA GLY A 37 33.14 -22.69 6.25
C GLY A 37 32.79 -23.92 7.07
N LEU A 38 32.05 -24.90 6.52
CA LEU A 38 31.79 -26.16 7.18
C LEU A 38 33.06 -27.04 7.19
N VAL A 39 33.34 -27.64 8.34
CA VAL A 39 34.53 -28.49 8.56
C VAL A 39 34.15 -29.78 9.29
N GLY A 40 35.01 -30.80 9.15
CA GLY A 40 34.86 -32.07 9.87
C GLY A 40 33.53 -32.77 9.58
N SER A 41 32.98 -33.44 10.59
CA SER A 41 31.77 -34.25 10.47
C SER A 41 30.54 -33.48 9.99
N THR A 42 30.42 -32.19 10.34
CA THR A 42 29.30 -31.35 9.89
C THR A 42 29.29 -31.19 8.36
N ALA A 43 30.46 -31.04 7.74
CA ALA A 43 30.54 -30.96 6.28
C ALA A 43 30.17 -32.30 5.62
N ASP A 44 30.60 -33.41 6.23
CA ASP A 44 30.31 -34.76 5.73
C ASP A 44 28.81 -35.11 5.87
N ASP A 45 28.15 -34.64 6.95
CA ASP A 45 26.72 -34.83 7.13
C ASP A 45 25.90 -34.00 6.13
N VAL A 46 26.27 -32.74 5.90
CA VAL A 46 25.62 -31.92 4.85
C VAL A 46 25.83 -32.52 3.45
N ALA A 47 27.00 -33.13 3.18
CA ALA A 47 27.22 -33.83 1.91
C ALA A 47 26.26 -35.03 1.73
N LYS A 48 25.99 -35.79 2.80
CA LYS A 48 24.97 -36.86 2.76
C LYS A 48 23.57 -36.29 2.51
N GLU A 49 23.23 -35.13 3.08
CA GLU A 49 21.95 -34.48 2.80
C GLU A 49 21.82 -34.06 1.33
N VAL A 50 22.87 -33.50 0.74
CA VAL A 50 22.91 -33.17 -0.68
C VAL A 50 22.66 -34.40 -1.55
N ALA A 51 23.27 -35.54 -1.22
CA ALA A 51 23.03 -36.81 -1.90
C ALA A 51 21.57 -37.28 -1.77
N ILE A 52 20.95 -37.11 -0.59
CA ILE A 52 19.54 -37.40 -0.38
C ILE A 52 18.66 -36.50 -1.24
N TYR A 53 18.90 -35.20 -1.27
CA TYR A 53 18.15 -34.26 -2.12
C TYR A 53 18.23 -34.65 -3.60
N ARG A 54 19.42 -35.00 -4.08
CA ARG A 54 19.64 -35.48 -5.44
C ARG A 54 18.88 -36.78 -5.73
N ALA A 55 18.87 -37.73 -4.80
CA ALA A 55 18.13 -38.99 -4.92
C ALA A 55 16.60 -38.77 -4.99
N HIS A 56 16.09 -37.72 -4.34
CA HIS A 56 14.70 -37.26 -4.44
C HIS A 56 14.40 -36.44 -5.71
N LYS A 57 15.31 -36.43 -6.69
CA LYS A 57 15.21 -35.70 -7.97
C LYS A 57 15.18 -34.17 -7.85
N ALA A 58 15.57 -33.62 -6.70
CA ALA A 58 15.82 -32.19 -6.59
C ALA A 58 17.12 -31.80 -7.32
N LEU A 59 17.27 -30.49 -7.55
CA LEU A 59 18.48 -29.87 -8.06
C LEU A 59 19.22 -29.17 -6.91
N PRO A 60 20.08 -29.86 -6.14
CA PRO A 60 20.84 -29.23 -5.08
C PRO A 60 22.01 -28.42 -5.66
N VAL A 61 22.00 -27.10 -5.45
CA VAL A 61 23.13 -26.22 -5.76
C VAL A 61 23.84 -25.88 -4.46
N VAL A 62 25.12 -26.22 -4.34
CA VAL A 62 25.88 -26.07 -3.09
C VAL A 62 26.83 -24.89 -3.19
N VAL A 63 26.80 -23.98 -2.22
CA VAL A 63 27.83 -22.95 -2.05
C VAL A 63 28.86 -23.47 -1.06
N ALA A 64 30.11 -23.64 -1.50
CA ALA A 64 31.16 -24.28 -0.69
C ALA A 64 32.52 -23.60 -0.87
N ASP A 65 33.40 -23.82 0.11
CA ASP A 65 34.77 -23.32 0.04
C ASP A 65 35.53 -23.96 -1.13
N ALA A 66 36.33 -23.16 -1.83
CA ALA A 66 37.09 -23.60 -2.99
C ALA A 66 38.04 -24.76 -2.60
N GLY A 67 38.05 -25.79 -3.44
CA GLY A 67 38.81 -27.02 -3.20
C GLY A 67 38.09 -28.08 -2.37
N SER A 68 36.84 -27.84 -1.95
CA SER A 68 36.01 -28.89 -1.34
C SER A 68 35.61 -29.94 -2.38
N SER A 69 36.01 -31.19 -2.15
CA SER A 69 35.58 -32.35 -2.95
C SER A 69 34.37 -33.10 -2.36
N ARG A 70 33.82 -32.61 -1.25
CA ARG A 70 32.79 -33.34 -0.47
C ARG A 70 31.42 -33.37 -1.12
N PHE A 71 31.11 -32.41 -1.99
CA PHE A 71 29.77 -32.21 -2.55
C PHE A 71 29.63 -32.76 -3.98
N ALA A 72 30.16 -33.96 -4.24
CA ALA A 72 30.15 -34.56 -5.57
C ALA A 72 28.74 -34.89 -6.10
N ASP A 73 27.79 -35.14 -5.20
CA ASP A 73 26.39 -35.42 -5.55
C ASP A 73 25.54 -34.15 -5.78
N ALA A 74 26.14 -32.96 -5.61
CA ALA A 74 25.47 -31.71 -5.94
C ALA A 74 25.14 -31.65 -7.43
N HIS A 75 24.03 -31.00 -7.78
CA HIS A 75 23.76 -30.68 -9.17
C HIS A 75 24.79 -29.69 -9.71
N ASP A 76 25.16 -28.70 -8.89
CA ASP A 76 26.20 -27.73 -9.18
C ASP A 76 26.85 -27.23 -7.88
N VAL A 77 28.08 -26.74 -7.95
CA VAL A 77 28.84 -26.21 -6.81
C VAL A 77 29.37 -24.82 -7.12
N VAL A 78 28.83 -23.82 -6.42
CA VAL A 78 29.36 -22.45 -6.43
C VAL A 78 30.53 -22.38 -5.44
N SER A 79 31.74 -22.42 -5.98
CA SER A 79 32.97 -22.31 -5.19
C SER A 79 33.24 -20.87 -4.76
N VAL A 80 33.47 -20.64 -3.48
CA VAL A 80 33.88 -19.33 -2.93
C VAL A 80 35.22 -19.42 -2.20
N PRO A 81 35.99 -18.32 -2.08
CA PRO A 81 37.28 -18.36 -1.37
C PRO A 81 37.15 -18.85 0.08
N PRO A 82 38.08 -19.68 0.59
CA PRO A 82 38.07 -20.07 1.99
C PRO A 82 38.25 -18.85 2.89
N VAL A 83 37.39 -18.70 3.89
CA VAL A 83 37.46 -17.64 4.90
C VAL A 83 37.31 -18.26 6.29
N HIS A 84 37.58 -17.48 7.33
CA HIS A 84 37.37 -17.93 8.69
C HIS A 84 35.90 -18.42 8.87
N PRO A 85 35.63 -19.60 9.46
CA PRO A 85 34.28 -20.17 9.54
C PRO A 85 33.23 -19.24 10.13
N ARG A 86 33.60 -18.44 11.15
CA ARG A 86 32.73 -17.41 11.75
C ARG A 86 32.29 -16.27 10.80
N LEU A 87 32.92 -16.13 9.62
CA LEU A 87 32.61 -15.13 8.60
C LEU A 87 32.13 -15.75 7.28
N ALA A 88 32.13 -17.09 7.17
CA ALA A 88 31.81 -17.78 5.92
C ALA A 88 30.39 -17.52 5.42
N PHE A 89 29.46 -17.18 6.33
CA PHE A 89 28.10 -16.79 5.96
C PHE A 89 28.05 -15.55 5.06
N LEU A 90 29.06 -14.66 5.09
CA LEU A 90 29.12 -13.47 4.23
C LEU A 90 29.21 -13.85 2.76
N LEU A 91 30.02 -14.86 2.42
CA LEU A 91 30.18 -15.32 1.03
C LEU A 91 28.94 -16.05 0.54
N SER A 92 28.35 -16.93 1.36
CA SER A 92 27.04 -17.55 1.06
C SER A 92 25.96 -16.49 0.85
N THR A 93 25.96 -15.44 1.67
CA THR A 93 25.04 -14.31 1.53
C THR A 93 25.26 -13.58 0.21
N MET A 94 26.51 -13.36 -0.22
CA MET A 94 26.78 -12.69 -1.49
C MET A 94 26.36 -13.52 -2.70
N VAL A 95 26.60 -14.83 -2.67
CA VAL A 95 26.11 -15.75 -3.70
C VAL A 95 24.59 -15.68 -3.79
N GLY A 96 23.89 -15.70 -2.65
CA GLY A 96 22.44 -15.56 -2.61
C GLY A 96 21.91 -14.24 -3.19
N HIS A 97 22.64 -13.13 -3.01
CA HIS A 97 22.31 -11.85 -3.63
C HIS A 97 22.45 -11.88 -5.16
N LEU A 98 23.59 -12.35 -5.65
CA LEU A 98 23.85 -12.45 -7.09
C LEU A 98 22.90 -13.43 -7.78
N PHE A 99 22.64 -14.58 -7.14
CA PHE A 99 21.66 -15.55 -7.62
C PHE A 99 20.26 -14.92 -7.73
N GLY A 100 19.82 -14.16 -6.73
CA GLY A 100 18.54 -13.44 -6.79
C GLY A 100 18.48 -12.36 -7.86
N TYR A 101 19.58 -11.64 -8.06
CA TYR A 101 19.69 -10.64 -9.13
C TYR A 101 19.61 -11.28 -10.51
N GLU A 102 20.42 -12.29 -10.79
CA GLU A 102 20.42 -12.95 -12.12
C GLU A 102 19.13 -13.73 -12.38
N ALA A 103 18.52 -14.35 -11.36
CA ALA A 103 17.21 -14.97 -11.49
C ALA A 103 16.13 -13.95 -11.87
N ALA A 104 16.12 -12.78 -11.22
CA ALA A 104 15.20 -11.71 -11.56
C ALA A 104 15.43 -11.18 -12.99
N ARG A 105 16.69 -11.03 -13.41
CA ARG A 105 17.03 -10.62 -14.79
C ARG A 105 16.57 -11.63 -15.82
N ALA A 106 16.74 -12.92 -15.53
CA ALA A 106 16.30 -13.99 -16.40
C ALA A 106 14.77 -13.95 -16.59
N ILE A 107 14.01 -13.70 -15.51
CA ILE A 107 12.55 -13.57 -15.60
C ILE A 107 12.15 -12.29 -16.37
N ASP A 108 12.77 -11.14 -16.08
CA ASP A 108 12.45 -9.89 -16.79
C ASP A 108 12.74 -9.97 -18.28
N ALA A 109 13.82 -10.67 -18.66
CA ALA A 109 14.20 -10.87 -20.06
C ALA A 109 13.11 -11.57 -20.87
N GLN A 110 12.27 -12.42 -20.23
CA GLN A 110 11.14 -13.07 -20.89
C GLN A 110 10.06 -12.07 -21.35
N ALA A 111 9.96 -10.91 -20.68
CA ALA A 111 9.03 -9.84 -21.07
C ALA A 111 9.51 -9.08 -22.32
N HIS A 112 10.79 -9.15 -22.68
CA HIS A 112 11.37 -8.27 -23.70
C HIS A 112 10.68 -8.41 -25.06
N VAL A 113 10.44 -9.64 -25.50
CA VAL A 113 9.76 -9.89 -26.79
C VAL A 113 8.31 -9.41 -26.78
N LEU A 114 7.63 -9.50 -25.63
CA LEU A 114 6.26 -9.00 -25.46
C LEU A 114 6.21 -7.47 -25.46
N ARG A 115 7.21 -6.80 -24.87
CA ARG A 115 7.36 -5.33 -24.93
C ARG A 115 7.55 -4.85 -26.37
N SER A 116 8.38 -5.55 -27.14
CA SER A 116 8.57 -5.23 -28.57
C SER A 116 7.26 -5.36 -29.35
N ALA A 117 6.51 -6.46 -29.15
CA ALA A 117 5.20 -6.64 -29.79
C ALA A 117 4.20 -5.56 -29.39
N HIS A 118 4.16 -5.18 -28.11
CA HIS A 118 3.29 -4.11 -27.61
C HIS A 118 3.63 -2.76 -28.26
N ALA A 119 4.92 -2.40 -28.28
CA ALA A 119 5.40 -1.18 -28.90
C ALA A 119 5.12 -1.14 -30.41
N ALA A 120 5.17 -2.29 -31.09
CA ALA A 120 4.82 -2.42 -32.50
C ALA A 120 3.35 -2.05 -32.77
N ILE A 121 2.44 -2.53 -31.91
CA ILE A 121 1.00 -2.26 -31.98
C ILE A 121 0.74 -0.77 -31.72
N GLU A 122 1.36 -0.20 -30.68
CA GLU A 122 1.23 1.23 -30.37
C GLU A 122 1.74 2.11 -31.51
N ALA A 123 2.92 1.82 -32.06
CA ALA A 123 3.48 2.56 -33.18
C ALA A 123 2.59 2.49 -34.43
N GLU A 124 1.94 1.35 -34.67
CA GLU A 124 0.96 1.23 -35.76
C GLU A 124 -0.31 2.06 -35.50
N ALA A 125 -0.82 2.06 -34.28
CA ALA A 125 -1.97 2.88 -33.90
C ALA A 125 -1.66 4.38 -34.10
N GLU A 126 -0.48 4.84 -33.67
CA GLU A 126 0.00 6.21 -33.87
C GLU A 126 0.13 6.58 -35.36
N ARG A 127 0.70 5.68 -36.18
CA ARG A 127 0.80 5.90 -37.64
C ARG A 127 -0.58 6.07 -38.29
N ARG A 128 -1.58 5.28 -37.89
CA ARG A 128 -2.95 5.38 -38.42
C ARG A 128 -3.63 6.68 -38.01
N LEU A 129 -3.43 7.12 -36.77
CA LEU A 129 -3.90 8.41 -36.28
C LEU A 129 -3.28 9.58 -37.05
N ALA A 130 -1.97 9.52 -37.33
CA ALA A 130 -1.26 10.54 -38.10
C ALA A 130 -1.66 10.56 -39.59
N GLY A 131 -1.83 9.39 -40.22
CA GLY A 131 -2.25 9.28 -41.62
C GLY A 131 -3.67 9.81 -41.88
N GLY A 132 -4.61 9.58 -40.95
CA GLY A 132 -5.96 10.13 -41.02
C GLY A 132 -6.04 11.66 -40.92
N ALA A 133 -5.03 12.31 -40.34
CA ALA A 133 -4.98 13.77 -40.22
C ALA A 133 -4.48 14.46 -41.51
N VAL A 134 -3.67 13.79 -42.33
CA VAL A 134 -3.11 14.37 -43.57
C VAL A 134 -4.14 14.45 -44.70
N GLN A 135 -5.12 13.55 -44.72
CA GLN A 135 -6.19 13.53 -45.73
C GLN A 135 -7.31 14.55 -45.49
N ALA A 136 -7.39 15.17 -44.30
CA ALA A 136 -8.37 16.21 -44.00
C ALA A 136 -7.95 17.62 -44.49
N THR A 137 -6.78 17.78 -45.11
CA THR A 137 -6.23 19.08 -45.52
C THR A 137 -6.01 19.27 -47.04
N SER A 138 -6.40 18.30 -47.87
CA SER A 138 -6.36 18.44 -49.33
C SER A 138 -7.77 18.62 -49.92
N ASP A 139 -8.34 19.82 -49.75
CA ASP A 139 -9.46 20.29 -50.56
C ASP A 139 -8.91 20.71 -51.95
N ASP A 140 -8.88 19.78 -52.90
CA ASP A 140 -8.84 20.10 -54.33
C ASP A 140 -10.24 19.82 -54.93
N PRO A 141 -11.00 20.86 -55.33
CA PRO A 141 -12.38 20.70 -55.76
C PRO A 141 -12.42 20.30 -57.23
N GLY A 142 -12.32 19.00 -57.51
CA GLY A 142 -12.64 18.51 -58.85
C GLY A 142 -12.08 17.14 -59.18
N THR A 143 -12.68 16.08 -58.66
CA THR A 143 -12.94 14.84 -59.42
C THR A 143 -13.84 13.91 -58.62
N ASP A 144 -15.06 13.71 -59.12
CA ASP A 144 -15.99 12.69 -58.65
C ASP A 144 -15.47 11.29 -59.03
N SER A 145 -14.93 10.56 -58.05
CA SER A 145 -15.01 9.10 -57.99
C SER A 145 -14.96 8.66 -56.54
N SER A 146 -16.13 8.63 -55.91
CA SER A 146 -16.36 8.07 -54.58
C SER A 146 -16.21 6.54 -54.61
N ALA A 147 -15.07 6.06 -54.13
CA ALA A 147 -15.07 4.95 -53.17
C ALA A 147 -14.33 5.48 -51.94
N PRO A 148 -14.87 5.39 -50.72
CA PRO A 148 -14.02 5.46 -49.55
C PRO A 148 -13.04 4.28 -49.71
N GLU A 149 -11.76 4.55 -49.94
CA GLU A 149 -10.75 3.50 -49.86
C GLU A 149 -10.91 2.86 -48.48
N ALA A 150 -11.39 1.62 -48.48
CA ALA A 150 -11.52 0.83 -47.29
C ALA A 150 -10.16 0.87 -46.58
N LEU A 151 -10.16 1.31 -45.33
CA LEU A 151 -9.06 1.08 -44.39
C LEU A 151 -8.60 -0.36 -44.63
N PRO A 152 -7.33 -0.62 -44.99
CA PRO A 152 -6.90 -1.99 -45.13
C PRO A 152 -7.04 -2.63 -43.74
N ASP A 153 -8.06 -3.47 -43.59
CA ASP A 153 -8.33 -4.35 -42.45
C ASP A 153 -7.15 -5.34 -42.21
N ALA A 154 -6.14 -5.33 -43.08
CA ALA A 154 -4.94 -6.12 -43.02
C ALA A 154 -3.84 -5.44 -42.17
N LEU A 155 -3.10 -6.26 -41.40
CA LEU A 155 -1.87 -5.83 -40.75
C LEU A 155 -0.88 -5.28 -41.78
N THR A 156 -0.16 -4.21 -41.42
CA THR A 156 0.97 -3.77 -42.23
C THR A 156 2.05 -4.87 -42.25
N PRO A 157 2.77 -5.09 -43.36
CA PRO A 157 3.79 -6.14 -43.44
C PRO A 157 4.86 -6.04 -42.33
N GLY A 158 5.18 -4.81 -41.90
CA GLY A 158 6.08 -4.55 -40.78
C GLY A 158 5.51 -5.07 -39.45
N LEU A 159 4.27 -4.69 -39.11
CA LEU A 159 3.62 -5.16 -37.89
C LEU A 159 3.44 -6.68 -37.89
N ALA A 160 3.04 -7.27 -39.02
CA ALA A 160 2.90 -8.72 -39.14
C ALA A 160 4.21 -9.46 -38.86
N THR A 161 5.34 -8.93 -39.36
CA THR A 161 6.68 -9.51 -39.13
C THR A 161 7.07 -9.46 -37.65
N GLU A 162 6.83 -8.33 -36.98
CA GLU A 162 7.15 -8.17 -35.56
C GLU A 162 6.27 -9.06 -34.67
N LEU A 163 4.96 -9.14 -34.96
CA LEU A 163 4.04 -10.01 -34.23
C LEU A 163 4.35 -11.49 -34.45
N ASP A 164 4.75 -11.90 -35.66
CA ASP A 164 5.11 -13.29 -35.97
C ASP A 164 6.38 -13.71 -35.22
N ALA A 165 7.42 -12.87 -35.23
CA ALA A 165 8.64 -13.11 -34.46
C ALA A 165 8.36 -13.21 -32.95
N ALA A 166 7.48 -12.35 -32.44
CA ALA A 166 7.09 -12.36 -31.04
C ALA A 166 6.27 -13.61 -30.67
N ALA A 167 5.30 -13.97 -31.52
CA ALA A 167 4.48 -15.17 -31.34
C ALA A 167 5.32 -16.45 -31.36
N GLY A 168 6.30 -16.55 -32.28
CA GLY A 168 7.23 -17.68 -32.36
C GLY A 168 8.07 -17.82 -31.10
N THR A 169 8.69 -16.73 -30.66
CA THR A 169 9.50 -16.72 -29.42
C THR A 169 8.66 -17.07 -28.19
N PHE A 170 7.46 -16.49 -28.07
CA PHE A 170 6.54 -16.78 -26.98
C PHE A 170 6.11 -18.25 -26.97
N ALA A 171 5.76 -18.80 -28.13
CA ALA A 171 5.38 -20.21 -28.26
C ALA A 171 6.54 -21.16 -27.92
N ASP A 172 7.78 -20.80 -28.27
CA ASP A 172 8.98 -21.56 -27.91
C ASP A 172 9.22 -21.57 -26.40
N GLU A 173 9.16 -20.41 -25.76
CA GLU A 173 9.31 -20.30 -24.30
C GLU A 173 8.21 -21.06 -23.56
N LEU A 174 6.97 -21.03 -24.06
CA LEU A 174 5.85 -21.81 -23.50
C LEU A 174 6.04 -23.31 -23.67
N ARG A 175 6.40 -23.79 -24.87
CA ARG A 175 6.62 -25.23 -25.13
C ARG A 175 7.76 -25.82 -24.31
N ASN A 176 8.80 -25.02 -24.07
CA ASN A 176 9.94 -25.43 -23.24
C ASN A 176 9.68 -25.25 -21.74
N GLY A 177 8.49 -24.80 -21.34
CA GLY A 177 8.10 -24.61 -19.94
C GLY A 177 8.86 -23.50 -19.23
N ARG A 178 9.54 -22.60 -19.96
CA ARG A 178 10.36 -21.53 -19.38
C ARG A 178 9.52 -20.45 -18.70
N LEU A 179 8.27 -20.28 -19.12
CA LEU A 179 7.32 -19.36 -18.50
C LEU A 179 6.63 -19.95 -17.26
N ASN A 180 6.86 -21.23 -16.94
CA ASN A 180 6.16 -21.91 -15.84
C ASN A 180 6.45 -21.23 -14.51
N GLY A 181 5.38 -20.87 -13.82
CA GLY A 181 5.45 -20.15 -12.56
C GLY A 181 5.81 -18.67 -12.71
N HIS A 182 6.16 -18.16 -13.88
CA HIS A 182 6.42 -16.73 -14.10
C HIS A 182 5.24 -16.02 -14.76
N LEU A 183 4.53 -16.71 -15.66
CA LEU A 183 3.34 -16.24 -16.34
C LEU A 183 2.13 -17.07 -15.90
N GLU A 184 0.99 -16.43 -15.66
CA GLU A 184 -0.27 -17.10 -15.35
C GLU A 184 -0.77 -17.92 -16.54
N ALA A 185 -1.39 -19.07 -16.25
CA ALA A 185 -1.93 -19.94 -17.29
C ALA A 185 -3.04 -19.25 -18.10
N SER A 186 -3.89 -18.46 -17.44
CA SER A 186 -4.93 -17.61 -18.07
C SER A 186 -4.31 -16.62 -19.06
N THR A 187 -3.28 -15.89 -18.65
CA THR A 187 -2.55 -14.92 -19.46
C THR A 187 -1.87 -15.60 -20.65
N ALA A 188 -1.21 -16.74 -20.43
CA ALA A 188 -0.56 -17.52 -21.48
C ALA A 188 -1.56 -18.02 -22.55
N VAL A 189 -2.71 -18.56 -22.13
CA VAL A 189 -3.77 -19.05 -23.03
C VAL A 189 -4.39 -17.90 -23.81
N ARG A 190 -4.64 -16.76 -23.16
CA ARG A 190 -5.18 -15.56 -23.80
C ARG A 190 -4.23 -15.01 -24.86
N LEU A 191 -2.95 -14.85 -24.53
CA LEU A 191 -1.92 -14.42 -25.50
C LEU A 191 -1.80 -15.38 -26.69
N SER A 192 -1.70 -16.69 -26.43
CA SER A 192 -1.62 -17.69 -27.49
C SER A 192 -2.81 -17.62 -28.44
N THR A 193 -4.00 -17.32 -27.93
CA THR A 193 -5.22 -17.18 -28.73
C THR A 193 -5.24 -15.88 -29.52
N LEU A 194 -4.89 -14.75 -28.89
CA LEU A 194 -4.87 -13.44 -29.54
C LEU A 194 -3.78 -13.34 -30.62
N PHE A 195 -2.60 -13.92 -30.42
CA PHE A 195 -1.58 -14.00 -31.49
C PHE A 195 -2.09 -14.77 -32.71
N ARG A 196 -2.83 -15.88 -32.51
CA ARG A 196 -3.42 -16.65 -33.62
C ARG A 196 -4.47 -15.85 -34.41
N PHE A 197 -5.30 -15.06 -33.72
CA PHE A 197 -6.24 -14.15 -34.38
C PHE A 197 -5.53 -13.01 -35.10
N ALA A 198 -4.54 -12.37 -34.46
CA ALA A 198 -3.81 -11.25 -35.03
C ALA A 198 -3.06 -11.66 -36.32
N LEU A 199 -2.41 -12.82 -36.30
CA LEU A 199 -1.66 -13.34 -37.45
C LEU A 199 -2.55 -14.04 -38.50
N GLY A 200 -3.87 -14.06 -38.31
CA GLY A 200 -4.82 -14.66 -39.25
C GLY A 200 -4.75 -16.20 -39.32
N ALA A 201 -4.15 -16.86 -38.32
CA ALA A 201 -4.11 -18.32 -38.23
C ALA A 201 -5.49 -18.92 -37.87
N VAL A 202 -6.39 -18.11 -37.30
CA VAL A 202 -7.78 -18.48 -36.99
C VAL A 202 -8.72 -17.43 -37.63
N PRO A 203 -9.84 -17.85 -38.27
CA PRO A 203 -10.79 -16.92 -38.86
C PRO A 203 -11.43 -15.98 -37.84
N LEU A 204 -11.55 -14.68 -38.16
CA LEU A 204 -12.12 -13.65 -37.26
C LEU A 204 -13.57 -13.94 -36.85
N GLU A 205 -14.32 -14.67 -37.67
CA GLU A 205 -15.69 -15.09 -37.38
C GLU A 205 -15.76 -15.99 -36.12
N SER A 206 -14.65 -16.68 -35.80
CA SER A 206 -14.56 -17.53 -34.61
C SER A 206 -14.23 -16.73 -33.34
N TYR A 207 -13.91 -15.44 -33.45
CA TYR A 207 -13.53 -14.60 -32.31
C TYR A 207 -14.64 -14.50 -31.26
N GLN A 208 -15.90 -14.47 -31.69
CA GLN A 208 -17.05 -14.42 -30.79
C GLN A 208 -17.19 -15.67 -29.92
N LEU A 209 -16.73 -16.83 -30.38
CA LEU A 209 -16.78 -18.07 -29.59
C LEU A 209 -15.80 -18.02 -28.41
N GLU A 210 -14.65 -17.38 -28.60
CA GLU A 210 -13.58 -17.30 -27.58
C GLU A 210 -13.81 -16.12 -26.62
N PHE A 211 -14.29 -14.97 -27.13
CA PHE A 211 -14.34 -13.70 -26.37
C PHE A 211 -15.74 -13.10 -26.22
N GLY A 212 -16.78 -13.75 -26.74
CA GLY A 212 -18.19 -13.35 -26.54
C GLY A 212 -18.65 -12.11 -27.31
N ARG A 213 -17.81 -11.53 -28.17
CA ARG A 213 -18.12 -10.35 -29.01
C ARG A 213 -17.63 -10.52 -30.44
N VAL A 214 -18.24 -9.82 -31.39
CA VAL A 214 -17.81 -9.87 -32.79
C VAL A 214 -16.39 -9.32 -32.92
N GLY A 215 -15.50 -10.10 -33.54
CA GLY A 215 -14.11 -9.72 -33.76
C GLY A 215 -13.95 -8.77 -34.93
N THR A 216 -13.16 -7.73 -34.75
CA THR A 216 -12.64 -6.88 -35.83
C THR A 216 -11.11 -6.84 -35.73
N PRO A 217 -10.37 -6.56 -36.83
CA PRO A 217 -8.91 -6.46 -36.77
C PRO A 217 -8.41 -5.45 -35.73
N ALA A 218 -9.08 -4.29 -35.61
CA ALA A 218 -8.77 -3.29 -34.60
C ALA A 218 -8.96 -3.84 -33.18
N LEU A 219 -10.10 -4.51 -32.94
CA LEU A 219 -10.41 -5.09 -31.63
C LEU A 219 -9.41 -6.17 -31.22
N VAL A 220 -8.98 -7.02 -32.16
CA VAL A 220 -7.98 -8.06 -31.91
C VAL A 220 -6.65 -7.44 -31.47
N LEU A 221 -6.21 -6.35 -32.12
CA LEU A 221 -4.99 -5.65 -31.75
C LEU A 221 -5.12 -4.96 -30.39
N ASP A 222 -6.25 -4.32 -30.10
CA ASP A 222 -6.52 -3.70 -28.80
C ASP A 222 -6.49 -4.74 -27.67
N ASP A 223 -7.12 -5.90 -27.88
CA ASP A 223 -7.12 -6.98 -26.90
C ASP A 223 -5.77 -7.66 -26.76
N LEU A 224 -5.01 -7.79 -27.85
CA LEU A 224 -3.64 -8.28 -27.81
C LEU A 224 -2.74 -7.32 -27.04
N ALA A 225 -2.83 -6.02 -27.29
CA ALA A 225 -2.10 -5.00 -26.55
C ALA A 225 -2.42 -5.08 -25.06
N ALA A 226 -3.70 -5.13 -24.69
CA ALA A 226 -4.12 -5.25 -23.29
C ALA A 226 -3.61 -6.54 -22.63
N ALA A 227 -3.64 -7.67 -23.34
CA ALA A 227 -3.11 -8.94 -22.83
C ALA A 227 -1.57 -8.91 -22.70
N LEU A 228 -0.87 -8.25 -23.63
CA LEU A 228 0.57 -8.04 -23.57
C LEU A 228 0.94 -7.16 -22.38
N THR A 229 0.18 -6.11 -22.07
CA THR A 229 0.39 -5.29 -20.87
C THR A 229 0.39 -6.15 -19.61
N VAL A 230 -0.63 -6.99 -19.42
CA VAL A 230 -0.75 -7.88 -18.26
C VAL A 230 0.43 -8.85 -18.19
N ALA A 231 0.78 -9.50 -19.30
CA ALA A 231 1.91 -10.43 -19.34
C ALA A 231 3.25 -9.75 -19.05
N ILE A 232 3.46 -8.54 -19.56
CA ILE A 232 4.66 -7.73 -19.27
C ILE A 232 4.71 -7.41 -17.78
N GLU A 233 3.59 -7.06 -17.15
CA GLU A 233 3.55 -6.79 -15.71
C GLU A 233 3.87 -8.03 -14.87
N GLU A 234 3.34 -9.20 -15.23
CA GLU A 234 3.61 -10.48 -14.56
C GLU A 234 5.09 -10.88 -14.64
N LEU A 235 5.76 -10.59 -15.76
CA LEU A 235 7.15 -10.96 -16.02
C LEU A 235 8.15 -9.88 -15.59
N THR A 236 7.75 -8.62 -15.51
CA THR A 236 8.68 -7.53 -15.18
C THR A 236 9.26 -7.70 -13.79
N ARG A 237 10.59 -7.63 -13.67
CA ARG A 237 11.28 -7.55 -12.39
C ARG A 237 11.98 -6.20 -12.27
N PRO A 238 11.54 -5.35 -11.33
CA PRO A 238 12.08 -4.01 -11.19
C PRO A 238 13.36 -4.11 -10.33
N ILE A 239 14.45 -4.49 -10.99
CA ILE A 239 15.75 -4.73 -10.35
C ILE A 239 16.44 -3.40 -10.02
N ASP A 240 16.27 -2.40 -10.90
CA ASP A 240 16.83 -1.05 -10.77
C ASP A 240 15.83 -0.02 -10.26
N ALA A 241 14.54 -0.35 -10.23
CA ALA A 241 13.49 0.51 -9.72
C ALA A 241 12.89 -0.11 -8.46
N ILE A 242 12.84 0.63 -7.36
CA ILE A 242 12.11 0.18 -6.17
C ILE A 242 10.60 0.28 -6.48
N LYS A 243 10.03 -0.70 -7.19
CA LYS A 243 8.57 -0.75 -7.44
C LYS A 243 7.82 -1.24 -6.20
N HIS A 244 8.51 -1.92 -5.30
CA HIS A 244 7.96 -2.28 -4.00
C HIS A 244 7.95 -1.09 -3.04
N GLN A 245 6.88 -0.30 -3.12
CA GLN A 245 6.32 0.43 -1.97
C GLN A 245 6.07 -0.51 -0.78
N ALA A 246 6.08 -1.83 -0.98
CA ALA A 246 6.03 -2.79 0.11
C ALA A 246 7.24 -2.70 1.06
N LYS A 247 8.43 -2.23 0.67
CA LYS A 247 9.57 -2.15 1.62
C LYS A 247 9.52 -0.91 2.52
N THR A 248 8.82 0.13 2.08
CA THR A 248 8.39 1.25 2.92
C THR A 248 7.17 0.88 3.76
N VAL A 249 6.30 -0.02 3.28
CA VAL A 249 5.08 -0.46 3.97
C VAL A 249 5.29 -1.63 4.96
N THR A 250 6.25 -2.53 4.75
CA THR A 250 6.43 -3.74 5.61
C THR A 250 7.56 -3.63 6.63
N VAL A 251 8.43 -2.62 6.53
CA VAL A 251 9.48 -2.38 7.53
C VAL A 251 9.06 -1.33 8.57
N GLY A 252 7.87 -0.72 8.43
CA GLY A 252 7.46 0.40 9.28
C GLY A 252 5.98 0.58 9.66
N ILE A 253 5.01 -0.20 9.15
CA ILE A 253 3.58 0.07 9.45
C ILE A 253 2.72 -1.20 9.59
N SER A 254 2.83 -1.87 10.72
CA SER A 254 1.74 -2.74 11.23
C SER A 254 1.73 -2.78 12.76
N ARG A 255 1.96 -1.62 13.38
CA ARG A 255 1.75 -1.44 14.83
C ARG A 255 1.02 -0.15 15.20
N THR A 256 0.70 0.74 14.26
CA THR A 256 0.06 2.01 14.63
C THR A 256 -1.44 1.86 14.91
N ASP A 257 -2.22 1.16 14.09
CA ASP A 257 -3.68 1.25 14.23
C ASP A 257 -4.23 0.51 15.47
N GLU A 258 -3.68 -0.65 15.83
CA GLU A 258 -3.99 -1.30 17.12
C GLU A 258 -3.50 -0.47 18.32
N THR A 259 -2.31 0.16 18.23
CA THR A 259 -1.81 0.99 19.34
C THR A 259 -2.58 2.30 19.50
N LEU A 260 -3.25 2.81 18.44
CA LEU A 260 -4.14 3.96 18.56
C LEU A 260 -5.38 3.62 19.41
N LEU A 261 -5.90 2.39 19.30
CA LEU A 261 -6.99 1.89 20.16
C LEU A 261 -6.50 1.62 21.59
N ASP A 262 -5.20 1.39 21.79
CA ASP A 262 -4.59 1.21 23.10
C ASP A 262 -4.34 2.53 23.86
N ALA A 263 -4.43 3.68 23.20
CA ALA A 263 -4.30 4.96 23.87
C ALA A 263 -5.39 5.13 24.95
N ARG A 264 -5.03 5.71 26.10
CA ARG A 264 -5.92 5.81 27.26
C ARG A 264 -7.24 6.51 26.88
N LEU A 265 -7.20 7.70 26.27
CA LEU A 265 -8.42 8.38 25.83
C LEU A 265 -9.25 7.60 24.79
N ALA A 266 -8.63 6.80 23.92
CA ALA A 266 -9.36 5.95 22.99
C ALA A 266 -10.09 4.82 23.73
N ARG A 267 -9.44 4.19 24.72
CA ARG A 267 -10.06 3.18 25.58
C ARG A 267 -11.24 3.75 26.37
N GLU A 268 -11.12 4.94 26.94
CA GLU A 268 -12.22 5.61 27.66
C GLU A 268 -13.46 5.82 26.77
N VAL A 269 -13.27 6.12 25.48
CA VAL A 269 -14.37 6.23 24.51
C VAL A 269 -14.99 4.87 24.20
N LEU A 270 -14.17 3.83 24.04
CA LEU A 270 -14.65 2.46 23.78
C LEU A 270 -15.37 1.87 25.00
N ASP A 271 -14.85 2.11 26.20
CA ASP A 271 -15.43 1.66 27.48
C ASP A 271 -16.72 2.43 27.81
N ALA A 272 -16.88 3.65 27.28
CA ALA A 272 -18.15 4.38 27.25
C ALA A 272 -19.20 3.77 26.28
N GLY A 273 -18.82 2.72 25.56
CA GLY A 273 -19.69 1.93 24.69
C GLY A 273 -19.64 2.32 23.21
N ALA A 274 -18.74 3.21 22.79
CA ALA A 274 -18.59 3.55 21.37
C ALA A 274 -18.17 2.31 20.56
N PRO A 275 -18.80 2.01 19.39
CA PRO A 275 -18.42 0.87 18.58
C PRO A 275 -17.03 1.10 17.97
N ARG A 276 -16.17 0.07 18.01
CA ARG A 276 -14.82 0.14 17.45
C ARG A 276 -14.79 0.54 15.98
N ASP A 277 -15.76 0.06 15.19
CA ASP A 277 -15.92 0.35 13.76
C ASP A 277 -16.48 1.75 13.48
N SER A 278 -16.89 2.49 14.51
CA SER A 278 -17.47 3.84 14.40
C SER A 278 -16.49 4.96 14.75
N LEU A 279 -15.23 4.65 15.06
CA LEU A 279 -14.19 5.66 15.31
C LEU A 279 -13.29 5.80 14.07
N SER A 280 -13.34 6.95 13.43
CA SER A 280 -12.48 7.22 12.26
C SER A 280 -11.00 7.29 12.66
N TYR A 281 -10.10 7.01 11.72
CA TYR A 281 -8.65 7.16 11.94
C TYR A 281 -8.29 8.59 12.41
N ARG A 282 -8.93 9.61 11.84
CA ARG A 282 -8.75 11.01 12.27
C ARG A 282 -9.15 11.21 13.73
N THR A 283 -10.28 10.65 14.12
CA THR A 283 -10.78 10.68 15.52
C THR A 283 -9.76 10.04 16.46
N LEU A 284 -9.29 8.83 16.15
CA LEU A 284 -8.30 8.11 16.98
C LEU A 284 -6.98 8.89 17.10
N ARG A 285 -6.48 9.45 16.01
CA ARG A 285 -5.27 10.29 16.03
C ARG A 285 -5.43 11.53 16.91
N ALA A 286 -6.57 12.18 16.86
CA ALA A 286 -6.86 13.34 17.72
C ALA A 286 -6.91 12.93 19.20
N LEU A 287 -7.52 11.78 19.54
CA LEU A 287 -7.55 11.28 20.92
C LEU A 287 -6.15 10.95 21.43
N VAL A 288 -5.31 10.29 20.64
CA VAL A 288 -3.91 10.01 21.01
C VAL A 288 -3.12 11.30 21.22
N ALA A 289 -3.32 12.30 20.36
CA ALA A 289 -2.66 13.59 20.50
C ALA A 289 -3.12 14.39 21.73
N LEU A 290 -4.39 14.26 22.11
CA LEU A 290 -4.96 14.93 23.28
C LEU A 290 -4.60 14.24 24.61
N ASP A 291 -4.24 12.95 24.59
CA ASP A 291 -3.99 12.15 25.79
C ASP A 291 -2.97 12.77 26.77
N PRO A 292 -1.81 13.32 26.32
CA PRO A 292 -0.85 13.96 27.23
C PRO A 292 -1.40 15.20 27.94
N ALA A 293 -2.40 15.88 27.36
CA ALA A 293 -3.05 17.05 27.95
C ALA A 293 -4.09 16.68 29.01
N VAL A 294 -4.61 15.45 28.97
CA VAL A 294 -5.62 14.98 29.92
C VAL A 294 -4.95 14.33 31.13
N SER A 295 -5.19 14.90 32.31
CA SER A 295 -4.79 14.29 33.58
C SER A 295 -5.76 13.20 34.03
N ASP A 296 -7.06 13.46 33.94
CA ASP A 296 -8.10 12.54 34.39
C ASP A 296 -9.38 12.57 33.54
N VAL A 297 -10.14 11.46 33.53
CA VAL A 297 -11.46 11.34 32.89
C VAL A 297 -12.50 11.06 33.97
N ALA A 298 -13.29 12.07 34.30
CA ALA A 298 -14.20 12.05 35.44
C ALA A 298 -15.56 11.37 35.16
N GLY A 299 -15.86 11.07 33.89
CA GLY A 299 -17.08 10.40 33.47
C GLY A 299 -17.46 10.68 32.03
N TYR A 300 -18.57 10.13 31.56
CA TYR A 300 -19.02 10.29 30.18
C TYR A 300 -20.54 10.34 30.03
N THR A 301 -21.00 10.86 28.88
CA THR A 301 -22.35 10.63 28.36
C THR A 301 -22.25 10.20 26.90
N ARG A 302 -22.90 9.09 26.56
CA ARG A 302 -23.00 8.62 25.18
C ARG A 302 -24.37 8.96 24.60
N TYR A 303 -24.37 9.52 23.39
CA TYR A 303 -25.57 9.91 22.67
C TYR A 303 -25.69 9.11 21.38
N ARG A 304 -26.90 8.65 21.06
CA ARG A 304 -27.27 8.23 19.70
C ARG A 304 -27.75 9.47 18.94
N VAL A 305 -27.29 9.62 17.71
CA VAL A 305 -27.71 10.68 16.80
C VAL A 305 -28.60 10.08 15.72
N ASP A 306 -29.79 10.64 15.55
CA ASP A 306 -30.78 10.16 14.60
C ASP A 306 -31.18 11.28 13.64
N GLY A 307 -31.22 10.98 12.34
CA GLY A 307 -31.74 11.88 11.29
C GLY A 307 -30.89 13.13 11.04
N LEU A 308 -29.56 13.00 11.03
CA LEU A 308 -28.62 14.13 10.88
C LEU A 308 -28.90 14.99 9.62
N ASP A 309 -29.15 14.34 8.49
CA ASP A 309 -29.42 14.99 7.20
C ASP A 309 -30.90 15.39 7.01
N GLY A 310 -31.75 15.14 8.01
CA GLY A 310 -33.17 15.49 8.00
C GLY A 310 -33.45 16.90 8.50
N ALA A 311 -34.72 17.33 8.39
CA ALA A 311 -35.16 18.66 8.83
C ALA A 311 -35.12 18.88 10.36
N SER A 312 -34.95 17.82 11.16
CA SER A 312 -34.96 17.89 12.62
C SER A 312 -34.09 16.79 13.23
N PRO A 313 -32.75 16.97 13.25
CA PRO A 313 -31.84 15.99 13.84
C PRO A 313 -32.03 15.91 15.36
N THR A 314 -31.91 14.69 15.91
CA THR A 314 -32.11 14.45 17.35
C THR A 314 -30.94 13.72 18.00
N ALA A 315 -30.81 13.89 19.33
CA ALA A 315 -29.85 13.17 20.14
C ALA A 315 -30.50 12.59 21.40
N ALA A 316 -30.39 11.29 21.58
CA ALA A 316 -30.89 10.56 22.75
C ALA A 316 -29.72 10.01 23.57
N ILE A 317 -29.81 10.09 24.91
CA ILE A 317 -28.78 9.50 25.78
C ILE A 317 -28.93 7.98 25.76
N VAL A 318 -27.85 7.29 25.45
CA VAL A 318 -27.74 5.82 25.45
C VAL A 318 -27.20 5.35 26.79
N ASP A 319 -26.14 5.98 27.28
CA ASP A 319 -25.49 5.62 28.53
C ASP A 319 -24.79 6.82 29.19
N ARG A 320 -24.54 6.75 30.50
CA ARG A 320 -23.80 7.76 31.27
C ARG A 320 -23.14 7.17 32.52
N ALA A 321 -21.93 7.62 32.82
CA ALA A 321 -21.20 7.21 34.02
C ALA A 321 -20.40 8.36 34.65
N GLY A 322 -19.87 8.10 35.86
CA GLY A 322 -19.07 9.06 36.62
C GLY A 322 -19.84 10.33 36.97
N VAL A 323 -19.17 11.48 36.88
CA VAL A 323 -19.76 12.80 37.20
C VAL A 323 -21.00 13.13 36.37
N SER A 324 -21.19 12.49 35.21
CA SER A 324 -22.33 12.72 34.32
C SER A 324 -23.66 12.27 34.90
N THR A 325 -23.65 11.25 35.77
CA THR A 325 -24.88 10.69 36.38
C THR A 325 -25.66 11.71 37.20
N GLY A 326 -24.97 12.65 37.85
CA GLY A 326 -25.57 13.72 38.64
C GLY A 326 -25.91 14.99 37.85
N ILE A 327 -25.59 15.05 36.56
CA ILE A 327 -25.81 16.24 35.72
C ILE A 327 -27.11 16.08 34.92
N ARG A 328 -28.04 17.03 35.07
CA ARG A 328 -29.25 17.05 34.25
C ARG A 328 -28.92 17.45 32.81
N SER A 329 -29.18 16.57 31.85
CA SER A 329 -28.96 16.88 30.43
C SER A 329 -30.13 17.65 29.83
N ARG A 330 -29.87 18.52 28.86
CA ARG A 330 -30.93 19.15 28.05
C ARG A 330 -31.70 18.11 27.24
N THR A 331 -31.01 17.10 26.71
CA THR A 331 -31.63 16.06 25.87
C THR A 331 -32.62 15.17 26.61
N ASP A 332 -32.64 15.20 27.95
CA ASP A 332 -33.71 14.58 28.74
C ASP A 332 -35.08 15.29 28.55
N ARG A 333 -35.10 16.54 28.08
CA ARG A 333 -36.32 17.35 27.88
C ARG A 333 -36.53 17.82 26.43
N ASP A 334 -35.46 18.13 25.72
CA ASP A 334 -35.48 18.57 24.33
C ASP A 334 -34.47 17.75 23.52
N PRO A 335 -34.94 16.77 22.72
CA PRO A 335 -34.08 15.87 21.97
C PRO A 335 -33.42 16.55 20.75
N ALA A 336 -33.75 17.80 20.41
CA ALA A 336 -33.19 18.47 19.24
C ALA A 336 -31.66 18.57 19.33
N LEU A 337 -30.97 18.10 18.29
CA LEU A 337 -29.52 18.20 18.15
C LEU A 337 -29.16 19.63 17.72
N ARG A 338 -28.62 20.42 18.63
CA ARG A 338 -28.28 21.85 18.41
C ARG A 338 -27.01 22.25 19.14
N GLY A 339 -26.35 23.29 18.63
CA GLY A 339 -25.15 23.88 19.24
C GLY A 339 -23.92 23.00 19.01
N THR A 340 -23.06 22.91 20.01
CA THR A 340 -21.76 22.22 19.91
C THR A 340 -21.88 20.75 19.48
N LYS A 341 -22.88 20.02 19.98
CA LYS A 341 -23.11 18.61 19.60
C LYS A 341 -23.50 18.47 18.12
N HIS A 342 -24.30 19.40 17.59
CA HIS A 342 -24.64 19.43 16.17
C HIS A 342 -23.41 19.69 15.31
N ARG A 343 -22.58 20.67 15.70
CA ARG A 343 -21.33 20.99 15.00
C ARG A 343 -20.42 19.76 14.91
N VAL A 344 -20.18 19.08 16.02
CA VAL A 344 -19.37 17.84 16.05
C VAL A 344 -19.96 16.74 15.17
N ALA A 345 -21.29 16.60 15.15
CA ALA A 345 -21.94 15.60 14.30
C ALA A 345 -21.77 15.89 12.80
N VAL A 346 -21.82 17.16 12.40
CA VAL A 346 -21.68 17.58 10.99
C VAL A 346 -20.22 17.57 10.55
N ASP A 347 -19.35 18.20 11.33
CA ASP A 347 -17.93 18.38 11.00
C ASP A 347 -17.14 17.05 11.15
N ARG A 348 -17.65 16.14 11.99
CA ARG A 348 -17.06 14.82 12.27
C ARG A 348 -15.65 14.88 12.84
N ASP A 349 -15.34 15.99 13.49
CA ASP A 349 -14.07 16.23 14.16
C ASP A 349 -14.25 16.23 15.69
N VAL A 350 -13.24 15.74 16.40
CA VAL A 350 -13.18 15.79 17.87
C VAL A 350 -13.13 17.24 18.31
N LEU A 351 -13.87 17.59 19.36
CA LEU A 351 -13.90 18.95 19.90
C LEU A 351 -13.74 18.98 21.41
N VAL A 352 -12.73 19.70 21.87
CA VAL A 352 -12.53 20.10 23.26
C VAL A 352 -13.23 21.44 23.49
N THR A 353 -14.08 21.54 24.51
CA THR A 353 -14.78 22.79 24.83
C THR A 353 -15.14 22.89 26.31
N ARG A 354 -15.58 24.08 26.74
CA ARG A 354 -16.17 24.33 28.05
C ARG A 354 -17.68 24.13 27.99
N GLY A 355 -18.25 23.45 28.98
CA GLY A 355 -19.68 23.26 29.10
C GLY A 355 -20.40 24.60 29.29
N ALA A 356 -21.35 24.94 28.42
CA ALA A 356 -22.00 26.25 28.39
C ALA A 356 -22.81 26.62 29.67
N ARG A 357 -22.99 25.69 30.61
CA ARG A 357 -23.78 25.90 31.84
C ARG A 357 -22.99 25.67 33.13
N ASP A 358 -21.95 24.85 33.07
CA ASP A 358 -21.22 24.35 34.22
C ASP A 358 -19.71 24.53 34.10
N ASP A 359 -19.24 25.14 33.00
CA ASP A 359 -17.84 25.46 32.69
C ASP A 359 -16.88 24.25 32.71
N ARG A 360 -17.43 23.04 32.75
CA ARG A 360 -16.63 21.81 32.80
C ARG A 360 -15.99 21.55 31.46
N ILE A 361 -14.75 21.07 31.48
CA ILE A 361 -14.06 20.70 30.24
C ILE A 361 -14.61 19.38 29.74
N ILE A 362 -15.02 19.38 28.47
CA ILE A 362 -15.58 18.23 27.80
C ILE A 362 -14.86 17.97 26.49
N VAL A 363 -14.70 16.69 26.15
CA VAL A 363 -14.23 16.23 24.83
C VAL A 363 -15.40 15.53 24.15
N LEU A 364 -15.83 16.06 23.02
CA LEU A 364 -16.89 15.50 22.19
C LEU A 364 -16.25 14.69 21.06
N VAL A 365 -16.59 13.41 20.99
CA VAL A 365 -16.03 12.44 20.06
C VAL A 365 -17.14 11.92 19.15
N PRO A 366 -17.09 12.18 17.82
CA PRO A 366 -18.09 11.69 16.89
C PRO A 366 -17.91 10.19 16.62
N GLU A 367 -19.02 9.45 16.66
CA GLU A 367 -19.13 8.05 16.22
C GLU A 367 -19.72 8.05 14.80
N VAL A 368 -18.90 7.70 13.80
CA VAL A 368 -19.23 7.78 12.37
C VAL A 368 -19.20 6.40 11.74
N LYS A 369 -20.32 5.99 11.12
CA LYS A 369 -20.45 4.73 10.40
C LYS A 369 -21.04 5.00 9.02
N ASP A 370 -20.50 4.36 7.98
CA ASP A 370 -20.96 4.52 6.59
C ASP A 370 -21.05 5.99 6.11
N ARG A 371 -20.14 6.84 6.61
CA ARG A 371 -20.09 8.30 6.37
C ARG A 371 -21.28 9.07 6.97
N GLU A 372 -21.94 8.55 7.99
CA GLU A 372 -22.94 9.25 8.78
C GLU A 372 -22.58 9.22 10.27
N THR A 373 -22.83 10.31 10.99
CA THR A 373 -22.62 10.34 12.45
C THR A 373 -23.80 9.68 13.13
N VAL A 374 -23.56 8.48 13.66
CA VAL A 374 -24.56 7.65 14.36
C VAL A 374 -24.58 7.91 15.87
N GLY A 375 -23.55 8.56 16.40
CA GLY A 375 -23.45 8.85 17.83
C GLY A 375 -22.42 9.90 18.18
N ILE A 376 -22.43 10.32 19.45
CA ILE A 376 -21.43 11.20 20.04
C ILE A 376 -21.12 10.68 21.43
N THR A 377 -19.85 10.43 21.72
CA THR A 377 -19.37 10.19 23.08
C THR A 377 -18.80 11.49 23.66
N LEU A 378 -19.36 11.94 24.78
CA LEU A 378 -18.91 13.12 25.51
C LEU A 378 -18.15 12.66 26.75
N LEU A 379 -16.85 12.98 26.85
CA LEU A 379 -16.03 12.73 28.04
C LEU A 379 -15.92 14.01 28.87
N HIS A 380 -16.10 13.90 30.19
CA HIS A 380 -15.74 14.94 31.15
C HIS A 380 -14.28 14.74 31.55
N VAL A 381 -13.42 15.71 31.26
CA VAL A 381 -11.96 15.56 31.44
C VAL A 381 -11.40 16.65 32.35
N VAL A 382 -10.29 16.34 32.99
CA VAL A 382 -9.45 17.30 33.71
C VAL A 382 -8.17 17.49 32.92
N LEU A 383 -7.96 18.70 32.41
CA LEU A 383 -6.73 19.03 31.67
C LEU A 383 -5.60 19.39 32.64
N ARG A 384 -4.36 19.11 32.23
CA ARG A 384 -3.16 19.62 32.92
C ARG A 384 -3.09 21.14 32.72
N GLU A 385 -2.68 21.87 33.74
CA GLU A 385 -2.57 23.33 33.66
C GLU A 385 -1.53 23.78 32.64
N ARG A 386 -0.37 23.12 32.63
CA ARG A 386 0.76 23.40 31.73
C ARG A 386 1.41 22.11 31.20
N LEU A 387 2.06 22.23 30.05
CA LEU A 387 2.84 21.17 29.40
C LEU A 387 4.21 21.71 28.98
N THR A 388 5.18 20.82 28.79
CA THR A 388 6.44 21.22 28.17
C THR A 388 6.21 21.61 26.70
N PRO A 389 7.01 22.54 26.14
CA PRO A 389 6.76 23.04 24.79
C PRO A 389 6.69 21.95 23.72
N ASP A 390 7.55 20.93 23.79
CA ASP A 390 7.55 19.82 22.83
C ASP A 390 6.28 18.98 22.88
N VAL A 391 5.77 18.70 24.09
CA VAL A 391 4.52 17.96 24.27
C VAL A 391 3.34 18.81 23.82
N LEU A 392 3.33 20.09 24.18
CA LEU A 392 2.28 21.03 23.80
C LEU A 392 2.17 21.20 22.29
N ARG A 393 3.30 21.30 21.58
CA ARG A 393 3.36 21.33 20.12
C ARG A 393 2.71 20.07 19.52
N GLY A 394 3.05 18.90 20.04
CA GLY A 394 2.46 17.63 19.61
C GLY A 394 0.94 17.57 19.81
N VAL A 395 0.46 18.01 20.98
CA VAL A 395 -0.97 18.09 21.31
C VAL A 395 -1.70 19.01 20.33
N LEU A 396 -1.22 20.25 20.15
CA LEU A 396 -1.87 21.24 19.30
C LEU A 396 -1.78 20.91 17.81
N GLN A 397 -0.71 20.26 17.36
CA GLN A 397 -0.59 19.80 15.98
C GLN A 397 -1.53 18.64 15.69
N GLY A 398 -1.66 17.68 16.61
CA GLY A 398 -2.55 16.53 16.45
C GLY A 398 -4.03 16.85 16.66
N TYR A 399 -4.35 17.93 17.41
CA TYR A 399 -5.71 18.43 17.58
C TYR A 399 -6.01 19.56 16.59
N GLY A 400 -6.56 19.19 15.42
CA GLY A 400 -7.03 20.15 14.41
C GLY A 400 -5.94 21.03 13.79
N ASN A 401 -4.67 20.62 13.87
CA ASN A 401 -3.50 21.38 13.43
C ASN A 401 -3.45 22.83 13.98
N ARG A 402 -3.96 23.02 15.20
CA ARG A 402 -4.04 24.33 15.85
C ARG A 402 -2.69 24.98 16.07
N TYR A 403 -1.62 24.22 16.25
CA TYR A 403 -0.27 24.79 16.37
C TYR A 403 0.11 25.63 15.14
N SER A 404 -0.09 25.08 13.93
CA SER A 404 0.18 25.83 12.70
C SER A 404 -0.71 27.05 12.57
N ALA A 405 -2.01 26.92 12.90
CA ALA A 405 -2.93 28.06 12.85
C ALA A 405 -2.52 29.19 13.81
N VAL A 406 -2.11 28.87 15.03
CA VAL A 406 -1.60 29.85 16.01
C VAL A 406 -0.30 30.46 15.54
N ARG A 407 0.65 29.65 15.05
CA ARG A 407 1.92 30.15 14.50
C ARG A 407 1.68 31.11 13.35
N ASP A 408 0.86 30.72 12.38
CA ASP A 408 0.60 31.53 11.20
C ASP A 408 -0.10 32.85 11.58
N ALA A 409 -0.99 32.83 12.57
CA ALA A 409 -1.57 34.05 13.14
C ALA A 409 -0.50 34.90 13.85
N VAL A 410 0.29 34.36 14.77
CA VAL A 410 1.33 35.13 15.49
C VAL A 410 2.38 35.71 14.52
N CYS A 411 2.82 34.92 13.54
CA CYS A 411 3.83 35.30 12.56
C CYS A 411 3.36 36.32 11.52
N GLU A 412 2.09 36.71 11.55
CA GLU A 412 1.59 37.86 10.78
C GLU A 412 2.28 39.17 11.22
N THR A 413 2.62 39.29 12.51
CA THR A 413 3.22 40.50 13.08
C THR A 413 4.58 40.25 13.73
N GLU A 414 4.80 39.05 14.28
CA GLU A 414 6.05 38.68 14.95
C GLU A 414 6.93 37.81 14.03
N PRO A 415 8.27 37.81 14.19
CA PRO A 415 9.16 37.05 13.31
C PRO A 415 9.08 35.52 13.52
N ASP A 416 8.70 35.06 14.72
CA ASP A 416 8.58 33.63 15.04
C ASP A 416 7.62 33.41 16.22
N LEU A 417 7.07 32.19 16.33
CA LEU A 417 6.30 31.76 17.50
C LEU A 417 7.26 31.27 18.59
N ARG A 418 7.28 32.02 19.70
CA ARG A 418 8.07 31.68 20.87
C ARG A 418 7.41 30.56 21.69
N ASP A 419 8.03 29.39 21.66
CA ASP A 419 7.60 28.18 22.37
C ASP A 419 7.56 28.33 23.91
N ASP A 420 8.41 29.19 24.46
CA ASP A 420 8.43 29.50 25.89
C ASP A 420 7.19 30.29 26.31
N LEU A 421 6.79 31.31 25.53
CA LEU A 421 5.54 32.06 25.76
C LEU A 421 4.30 31.19 25.54
N LEU A 422 4.34 30.30 24.53
CA LEU A 422 3.25 29.36 24.27
C LEU A 422 3.01 28.43 25.47
N ALA A 423 4.07 28.00 26.16
CA ALA A 423 3.98 27.14 27.34
C ALA A 423 3.50 27.86 28.62
N GLU A 424 3.47 29.20 28.63
CA GLU A 424 2.93 29.99 29.74
C GLU A 424 1.39 30.06 29.73
N VAL A 425 0.78 29.94 28.54
CA VAL A 425 -0.68 29.92 28.35
C VAL A 425 -1.26 28.60 28.86
N SER A 426 -2.42 28.66 29.52
CA SER A 426 -3.07 27.45 30.04
C SER A 426 -3.47 26.51 28.89
N VAL A 427 -3.32 25.21 29.10
CA VAL A 427 -3.67 24.20 28.09
C VAL A 427 -5.16 24.28 27.72
N VAL A 428 -6.01 24.62 28.68
CA VAL A 428 -7.45 24.79 28.44
C VAL A 428 -7.69 25.89 27.41
N ASP A 429 -7.11 27.07 27.62
CA ASP A 429 -7.27 28.21 26.71
C ASP A 429 -6.73 27.87 25.32
N LEU A 430 -5.58 27.21 25.24
CA LEU A 430 -4.99 26.82 23.96
C LEU A 430 -5.87 25.84 23.15
N LEU A 431 -6.63 24.99 23.83
CA LEU A 431 -7.53 24.02 23.21
C LEU A 431 -8.92 24.58 22.91
N THR A 432 -9.42 25.54 23.70
CA THR A 432 -10.82 26.00 23.60
C THR A 432 -10.98 27.39 22.99
N ASP A 433 -10.02 28.28 23.14
CA ASP A 433 -10.17 29.68 22.73
C ASP A 433 -9.98 29.83 21.21
N PRO A 434 -10.55 30.88 20.58
CA PRO A 434 -10.27 31.19 19.19
C PRO A 434 -8.77 31.40 18.94
N VAL A 435 -8.30 31.00 17.76
CA VAL A 435 -6.88 31.14 17.36
C VAL A 435 -6.45 32.61 17.38
N SER A 436 -7.33 33.53 17.00
CA SER A 436 -7.10 34.99 17.07
C SER A 436 -6.77 35.45 18.48
N ASP A 437 -7.55 35.01 19.47
CA ASP A 437 -7.44 35.48 20.85
C ASP A 437 -6.17 34.94 21.52
N ILE A 438 -5.76 33.72 21.15
CA ILE A 438 -4.50 33.12 21.55
C ILE A 438 -3.33 33.92 20.95
N ALA A 439 -3.39 34.20 19.65
CA ALA A 439 -2.36 34.97 18.96
C ALA A 439 -2.21 36.38 19.56
N ASP A 440 -3.31 37.06 19.86
CA ASP A 440 -3.29 38.39 20.46
C ASP A 440 -2.64 38.40 21.86
N ARG A 441 -2.87 37.37 22.68
CA ARG A 441 -2.17 37.22 23.98
C ARG A 441 -0.67 37.03 23.80
N LEU A 442 -0.27 36.19 22.84
CA LEU A 442 1.13 35.90 22.55
C LEU A 442 1.87 37.11 21.92
N ARG A 443 1.14 38.01 21.26
CA ARG A 443 1.65 39.31 20.76
C ARG A 443 1.73 40.36 21.89
N ALA A 444 0.77 40.39 22.81
CA ALA A 444 0.60 41.45 23.80
C ALA A 444 1.63 41.45 24.94
N ASP A 445 2.36 40.36 25.18
CA ASP A 445 3.39 40.29 26.24
C ASP A 445 4.62 41.19 26.01
N ARG A 446 4.66 41.92 24.89
CA ARG A 446 5.60 43.03 24.67
C ARG A 446 5.13 44.40 25.19
N LEU A 447 3.88 44.58 25.61
CA LEU A 447 3.43 45.85 26.22
C LEU A 447 3.72 45.93 27.73
N ARG A 448 4.24 44.86 28.34
CA ARG A 448 4.59 44.79 29.77
C ARG A 448 6.08 44.61 30.06
N ALA A 449 6.93 44.50 29.04
CA ALA A 449 8.40 44.57 29.12
C ALA A 449 8.88 45.84 28.44
#